data_AF-A0A7G9Y4G9-F1
#
_entry.id   AF-A0A7G9Y4G9-F1
#
_cell.length_a   1.000
_cell.length_b   1.000
_cell.length_c   1.000
_cell.angle_alpha   90.00
_cell.angle_beta   90.00
_cell.angle_gamma   90.00
#
_symmetry.space_group_name_H-M   'P 1'
#
loop_
_entity.id
_entity.type
_entity.pdbx_description
1 polymer ?
#
loop_
_entity_poly.entity_id
_entity_poly.type
_entity_poly.pdbx_seq_one_letter_code
_entity_poly.pdbx_strand_id
1 'polypeptide(L)'
;MVKENYENQTGEEVTKSYVDRVLKEAGLVRSPAKKKKGQSKYMKYPEYTLTKLGKSMMSIDFIGPKYLKGSDNRINFLSCKYIRPEKLGIVKRIGGQTTEQTVKTLKEIWTSHPIPEILKIDNDSAFGANLPHEKYIGKLAFFLLNLGVYPLYIAPRSPWNNGQVEGFNSVFSKKFWNKLQFSDEQEIDVKIMDFNVAYEKYSRLISNNPELNAEDVKYMEDLKDMDLENMHVKYFKADKIYFLRIVRRKNDKGSDEEYGFIDILKHEIKLPKDLINLFVFCIIDIKLKQLKINIELDDGSLKEIKSVAFIIKNVIYN
;
A
#
# COMPACT_ATOMS: atom_id res chain seq x y z
N MET A 1 -5.27 33.89 9.20
CA MET A 1 -6.24 34.14 10.29
C MET A 1 -5.60 34.78 11.53
N VAL A 2 -4.88 34.08 12.43
CA VAL A 2 -4.38 34.74 13.67
C VAL A 2 -3.34 35.84 13.41
N LYS A 3 -2.41 35.59 12.47
CA LYS A 3 -1.43 36.59 12.01
C LYS A 3 -2.13 37.83 11.44
N GLU A 4 -2.96 37.65 10.42
CA GLU A 4 -3.71 38.75 9.77
C GLU A 4 -4.56 39.55 10.77
N ASN A 5 -5.20 38.88 11.74
CA ASN A 5 -6.01 39.57 12.75
C ASN A 5 -5.16 40.44 13.69
N TYR A 6 -3.96 39.99 14.05
CA TYR A 6 -3.02 40.78 14.86
C TYR A 6 -2.54 42.01 14.08
N GLU A 7 -2.07 41.82 12.86
CA GLU A 7 -1.57 42.89 12.00
C GLU A 7 -2.66 43.95 11.71
N ASN A 8 -3.90 43.51 11.50
CA ASN A 8 -5.05 44.41 11.29
C ASN A 8 -5.45 45.21 12.55
N GLN A 9 -5.16 44.72 13.76
CA GLN A 9 -5.52 45.39 15.01
C GLN A 9 -4.42 46.32 15.52
N THR A 10 -3.15 45.98 15.29
CA THR A 10 -2.01 46.74 15.82
C THR A 10 -1.31 47.59 14.78
N GLY A 11 -1.50 47.31 13.49
CA GLY A 11 -0.77 47.95 12.39
C GLY A 11 0.70 47.52 12.27
N GLU A 12 1.15 46.57 13.09
CA GLU A 12 2.52 46.07 13.08
C GLU A 12 2.60 44.76 12.28
N GLU A 13 3.46 44.71 11.26
CA GLU A 13 3.74 43.47 10.53
C GLU A 13 4.61 42.52 11.35
N VAL A 14 4.19 41.25 11.42
CA VAL A 14 4.90 40.21 12.16
C VAL A 14 5.17 38.98 11.31
N THR A 15 6.29 38.32 11.58
CA THR A 15 6.59 37.05 10.92
C THR A 15 5.67 35.94 11.44
N LYS A 16 5.30 35.01 10.56
CA LYS A 16 4.50 33.84 10.96
C LYS A 16 5.19 33.03 12.07
N SER A 17 6.52 32.92 12.01
CA SER A 17 7.33 32.24 13.04
C SER A 17 7.24 32.92 14.41
N TYR A 18 7.15 34.25 14.45
CA TYR A 18 6.94 34.98 15.70
C TYR A 18 5.58 34.65 16.31
N VAL A 19 4.51 34.71 15.51
CA VAL A 19 3.14 34.37 15.95
C VAL A 19 3.07 32.92 16.44
N ASP A 20 3.63 31.98 15.68
CA ASP A 20 3.64 30.56 16.05
C ASP A 20 4.42 30.30 17.36
N ARG A 21 5.52 31.04 17.58
CA ARG A 21 6.30 30.97 18.84
C ARG A 21 5.50 31.51 20.02
N VAL A 22 4.89 32.70 19.88
CA VAL A 22 4.10 33.32 20.95
C VAL A 22 2.90 32.45 21.32
N LEU A 23 2.17 31.91 20.35
CA LEU A 23 1.06 30.99 20.60
C LEU A 23 1.51 29.71 21.32
N LYS A 24 2.72 29.22 21.00
CA LYS A 24 3.31 28.04 21.65
C LYS A 24 3.75 28.34 23.08
N GLU A 25 4.38 29.48 23.33
CA GLU A 25 4.76 29.96 24.67
C GLU A 25 3.54 30.19 25.56
N ALA A 26 2.46 30.72 25.00
CA ALA A 26 1.18 30.91 25.69
C ALA A 26 0.36 29.61 25.89
N GLY A 27 0.85 28.46 25.43
CA GLY A 27 0.16 27.18 25.54
C GLY A 27 -1.11 27.05 24.68
N LEU A 28 -1.33 27.97 23.73
CA LEU A 28 -2.51 28.03 22.86
C LEU A 28 -2.38 27.15 21.61
N VAL A 29 -1.20 26.56 21.38
CA VAL A 29 -0.98 25.55 20.34
C VAL A 29 -1.07 24.16 20.94
N ARG A 30 -2.05 23.37 20.50
CA ARG A 30 -2.05 21.92 20.77
C ARG A 30 -0.89 21.29 19.99
N SER A 31 0.11 20.76 20.70
CA SER A 31 1.07 19.85 20.08
C SER A 31 0.30 18.69 19.41
N PRO A 32 0.72 18.19 18.22
CA PRO A 32 0.10 17.00 17.64
C PRO A 32 0.08 15.91 18.70
N ALA A 33 -1.12 15.46 19.09
CA ALA A 33 -1.24 14.43 20.11
C ALA A 33 -0.41 13.22 19.64
N LYS A 34 0.52 12.75 20.48
CA LYS A 34 1.20 11.47 20.23
C LYS A 34 0.10 10.43 20.05
N LYS A 35 0.07 9.73 18.91
CA LYS A 35 -0.91 8.68 18.63
C LYS A 35 -0.93 7.72 19.83
N LYS A 36 -2.08 7.61 20.51
CA LYS A 36 -2.24 6.66 21.62
C LYS A 36 -2.04 5.25 21.07
N LYS A 37 -1.03 4.52 21.57
CA LYS A 37 -0.87 3.08 21.29
C LYS A 37 -2.16 2.36 21.71
N GLY A 38 -2.72 1.53 20.83
CA GLY A 38 -3.88 0.68 21.13
C GLY A 38 -5.14 0.92 20.30
N GLN A 39 -5.29 2.04 19.58
CA GLN A 39 -6.48 2.27 18.72
C GLN A 39 -6.69 1.18 17.66
N SER A 40 -5.62 0.58 17.12
CA SER A 40 -5.70 -0.52 16.14
C SER A 40 -6.38 -1.78 16.70
N LYS A 41 -6.14 -2.12 17.98
CA LYS A 41 -6.73 -3.30 18.64
C LYS A 41 -8.24 -3.15 18.77
N TYR A 42 -8.70 -1.94 19.10
CA TYR A 42 -10.14 -1.62 19.18
C TYR A 42 -10.85 -1.66 17.82
N MET A 43 -10.10 -1.47 16.72
CA MET A 43 -10.65 -1.54 15.37
C MET A 43 -10.57 -2.95 14.76
N LYS A 44 -10.17 -3.98 15.51
CA LYS A 44 -9.93 -5.34 14.97
C LYS A 44 -8.96 -5.38 13.78
N TYR A 45 -7.95 -4.49 13.78
CA TYR A 45 -6.89 -4.53 12.78
C TYR A 45 -6.15 -5.89 12.88
N PRO A 46 -6.05 -6.66 11.78
CA PRO A 46 -5.55 -8.04 11.82
C PRO A 46 -4.01 -8.08 11.80
N GLU A 47 -3.40 -7.58 12.86
CA GLU A 47 -1.94 -7.42 12.98
C GLU A 47 -1.20 -8.76 12.90
N TYR A 48 -1.70 -9.79 13.60
CA TYR A 48 -1.04 -11.09 13.66
C TYR A 48 -1.10 -11.80 12.31
N THR A 49 -2.27 -11.81 11.68
CA THR A 49 -2.52 -12.32 10.33
C THR A 49 -1.58 -11.65 9.34
N LEU A 50 -1.53 -10.31 9.31
CA LEU A 50 -0.68 -9.58 8.36
C LEU A 50 0.82 -9.81 8.60
N THR A 51 1.22 -9.95 9.86
CA THR A 51 2.61 -10.24 10.23
C THR A 51 3.04 -11.63 9.77
N LYS A 52 2.14 -12.62 9.83
CA LYS A 52 2.41 -14.02 9.46
C LYS A 52 2.02 -14.39 8.03
N LEU A 53 1.36 -13.51 7.30
CA LEU A 53 0.84 -13.79 5.96
C LEU A 53 1.97 -13.98 4.93
N GLY A 54 2.32 -15.21 4.60
CA GLY A 54 3.40 -15.51 3.64
C GLY A 54 4.81 -15.24 4.20
N LYS A 55 5.76 -15.99 3.68
CA LYS A 55 7.17 -16.01 4.08
C LYS A 55 7.89 -14.72 3.69
N SER A 56 7.59 -14.19 2.50
CA SER A 56 8.14 -12.93 2.00
C SER A 56 7.04 -11.93 1.64
N MET A 57 7.30 -10.64 1.89
CA MET A 57 6.32 -9.59 1.62
C MET A 57 7.02 -8.33 1.15
N MET A 58 6.54 -7.78 0.05
CA MET A 58 6.94 -6.46 -0.46
C MET A 58 5.73 -5.54 -0.49
N SER A 59 5.95 -4.25 -0.25
CA SER A 59 4.96 -3.20 -0.43
C SER A 59 5.37 -2.27 -1.55
N ILE A 60 4.42 -1.83 -2.36
CA ILE A 60 4.65 -0.81 -3.39
C ILE A 60 3.83 0.44 -3.13
N ASP A 61 4.37 1.58 -3.53
CA ASP A 61 3.69 2.88 -3.47
C ASP A 61 4.27 3.82 -4.54
N PHE A 62 3.47 4.75 -5.04
CA PHE A 62 3.96 5.79 -5.93
C PHE A 62 4.48 6.99 -5.14
N ILE A 63 5.55 7.61 -5.64
CA ILE A 63 6.03 8.90 -5.16
C ILE A 63 5.93 9.89 -6.32
N GLY A 64 5.16 10.96 -6.15
CA GLY A 64 5.04 12.02 -7.14
C GLY A 64 3.62 12.54 -7.35
N PRO A 65 3.42 13.41 -8.34
CA PRO A 65 4.46 13.95 -9.21
C PRO A 65 5.42 14.90 -8.47
N LYS A 66 6.66 14.94 -8.95
CA LYS A 66 7.71 15.88 -8.56
C LYS A 66 8.17 16.66 -9.81
N TYR A 67 8.82 17.80 -9.60
CA TYR A 67 9.21 18.71 -10.68
C TYR A 67 10.63 19.24 -10.45
N LEU A 68 11.40 19.34 -11.53
CA LEU A 68 12.65 20.09 -11.52
C LEU A 68 12.36 21.58 -11.55
N LYS A 69 13.28 22.37 -11.00
CA LYS A 69 13.13 23.82 -10.97
C LYS A 69 13.09 24.37 -12.40
N GLY A 70 11.99 25.03 -12.77
CA GLY A 70 11.81 25.61 -14.10
C GLY A 70 11.36 24.61 -15.17
N SER A 71 10.94 23.41 -14.79
CA SER A 71 10.35 22.42 -15.71
C SER A 71 8.96 22.01 -15.26
N ASP A 72 8.04 21.88 -16.22
CA ASP A 72 6.68 21.34 -16.01
C ASP A 72 6.63 19.82 -16.19
N ASN A 73 7.76 19.18 -16.48
CA ASN A 73 7.82 17.73 -16.66
C ASN A 73 7.56 17.01 -15.34
N ARG A 74 6.53 16.15 -15.35
CA ARG A 74 6.14 15.35 -14.20
C ARG A 74 7.10 14.19 -14.02
N ILE A 75 7.79 14.17 -12.89
CA ILE A 75 8.68 13.08 -12.50
C ILE A 75 7.96 12.23 -11.46
N ASN A 76 7.87 10.93 -11.73
CA ASN A 76 7.22 9.97 -10.86
C ASN A 76 8.21 8.85 -10.50
N PHE A 77 7.99 8.25 -9.35
CA PHE A 77 8.78 7.10 -8.91
C PHE A 77 7.85 5.98 -8.42
N LEU A 78 8.32 4.75 -8.59
CA LEU A 78 7.78 3.60 -7.87
C LEU A 78 8.72 3.30 -6.70
N SER A 79 8.16 3.29 -5.50
CA SER A 79 8.82 2.85 -4.29
C SER A 79 8.44 1.41 -4.01
N CYS A 80 9.46 0.57 -3.82
CA CYS A 80 9.32 -0.84 -3.49
C CYS A 80 10.03 -1.11 -2.16
N LYS A 81 9.27 -1.56 -1.15
CA LYS A 81 9.77 -1.83 0.18
C LYS A 81 9.55 -3.30 0.54
N TYR A 82 10.62 -4.09 0.55
CA TYR A 82 10.59 -5.40 1.19
C TYR A 82 10.40 -5.21 2.70
N ILE A 83 9.41 -5.91 3.24
CA ILE A 83 9.07 -5.94 4.67
C ILE A 83 9.79 -7.13 5.33
N ARG A 84 9.86 -8.25 4.60
CA ARG A 84 10.59 -9.47 4.96
C ARG A 84 10.96 -10.28 3.70
N PRO A 85 12.03 -11.10 3.72
CA PRO A 85 12.95 -11.32 4.85
C PRO A 85 13.84 -10.09 5.12
N GLU A 86 14.34 -9.43 4.10
CA GLU A 86 15.15 -8.23 4.30
C GLU A 86 14.30 -6.98 4.25
N LYS A 87 14.61 -6.00 5.12
CA LYS A 87 13.93 -4.70 5.11
C LYS A 87 14.50 -3.80 4.01
N LEU A 88 14.67 -4.31 2.80
CA LEU A 88 15.25 -3.61 1.66
C LEU A 88 14.26 -2.59 1.08
N GLY A 89 14.75 -1.43 0.65
CA GLY A 89 13.98 -0.40 -0.04
C GLY A 89 14.64 -0.05 -1.37
N ILE A 90 13.85 0.02 -2.43
CA ILE A 90 14.28 0.32 -3.79
C ILE A 90 13.35 1.39 -4.36
N VAL A 91 13.91 2.46 -4.91
CA VAL A 91 13.14 3.44 -5.69
C VAL A 91 13.59 3.37 -7.14
N LYS A 92 12.64 3.46 -8.07
CA LYS A 92 12.87 3.55 -9.51
C LYS A 92 12.06 4.71 -10.08
N ARG A 93 12.65 5.51 -10.96
CA ARG A 93 11.90 6.52 -11.73
C ARG A 93 11.04 5.81 -12.77
N ILE A 94 9.82 6.31 -12.96
CA ILE A 94 8.85 5.76 -13.90
C ILE A 94 8.27 6.88 -14.77
N GLY A 95 7.95 6.56 -16.02
CA GLY A 95 7.36 7.53 -16.97
C GLY A 95 5.95 7.97 -16.60
N GLY A 96 5.27 7.25 -15.69
CA GLY A 96 3.95 7.58 -15.21
C GLY A 96 3.45 6.59 -14.16
N GLN A 97 2.48 7.02 -13.36
CA GLN A 97 1.80 6.19 -12.36
C GLN A 97 0.77 5.30 -13.08
N THR A 98 1.22 4.29 -13.81
CA THR A 98 0.36 3.37 -14.57
C THR A 98 0.65 1.90 -14.23
N THR A 99 -0.30 1.02 -14.55
CA THR A 99 -0.13 -0.42 -14.37
C THR A 99 1.02 -0.95 -15.22
N GLU A 100 1.13 -0.52 -16.48
CA GLU A 100 2.18 -0.96 -17.41
C GLU A 100 3.58 -0.61 -16.89
N GLN A 101 3.76 0.63 -16.40
CA GLN A 101 5.03 1.06 -15.81
C GLN A 101 5.34 0.30 -14.52
N THR A 102 4.31 0.01 -13.71
CA THR A 102 4.46 -0.81 -12.50
C THR A 102 4.95 -2.22 -12.84
N VAL A 103 4.27 -2.90 -13.76
CA VAL A 103 4.65 -4.27 -14.20
C VAL A 103 6.06 -4.28 -14.77
N LYS A 104 6.40 -3.33 -15.65
CA LYS A 104 7.76 -3.19 -16.21
C LYS A 104 8.80 -3.05 -15.10
N THR A 105 8.58 -2.13 -14.16
CA THR A 105 9.51 -1.85 -13.06
C THR A 105 9.67 -3.05 -12.11
N LEU A 106 8.57 -3.75 -11.82
CA LEU A 106 8.61 -4.97 -11.01
C LEU A 106 9.42 -6.08 -11.69
N LYS A 107 9.24 -6.29 -13.00
CA LYS A 107 10.05 -7.24 -13.77
C LYS A 107 11.54 -6.91 -13.66
N GLU A 108 11.92 -5.65 -13.83
CA GLU A 108 13.31 -5.20 -13.72
C GLU A 108 13.89 -5.41 -12.32
N ILE A 109 13.14 -5.08 -11.26
CA ILE A 109 13.58 -5.27 -9.88
C ILE A 109 13.77 -6.75 -9.58
N TRP A 110 12.83 -7.59 -10.02
CA TRP A 110 12.82 -9.02 -9.72
C TRP A 110 13.77 -9.86 -10.59
N THR A 111 14.49 -9.25 -11.53
CA THR A 111 15.66 -9.87 -12.18
C THR A 111 16.81 -10.04 -11.17
N SER A 112 17.00 -9.07 -10.27
CA SER A 112 18.11 -9.08 -9.30
C SER A 112 17.69 -9.24 -7.84
N HIS A 113 16.38 -9.24 -7.56
CA HIS A 113 15.82 -9.39 -6.23
C HIS A 113 14.75 -10.48 -6.20
N PRO A 114 14.56 -11.18 -5.07
CA PRO A 114 13.56 -12.22 -4.97
C PRO A 114 12.13 -11.72 -5.22
N ILE A 115 11.35 -12.47 -5.99
CA ILE A 115 9.91 -12.27 -6.12
C ILE A 115 9.26 -12.56 -4.76
N PRO A 116 8.46 -11.63 -4.20
CA PRO A 116 7.81 -11.85 -2.91
C PRO A 116 6.62 -12.80 -3.05
N GLU A 117 6.28 -13.53 -1.99
CA GLU A 117 5.07 -14.34 -1.92
C GLU A 117 3.82 -13.43 -1.83
N ILE A 118 3.90 -12.35 -1.05
CA ILE A 118 2.83 -11.36 -0.93
C ILE A 118 3.28 -10.01 -1.48
N LEU A 119 2.51 -9.44 -2.40
CA LEU A 119 2.65 -8.04 -2.80
C LEU A 119 1.55 -7.21 -2.15
N LYS A 120 1.94 -6.31 -1.25
CA LYS A 120 1.06 -5.35 -0.60
C LYS A 120 0.93 -4.09 -1.44
N ILE A 121 -0.30 -3.72 -1.75
CA ILE A 121 -0.64 -2.72 -2.75
C ILE A 121 -1.64 -1.72 -2.16
N ASP A 122 -1.41 -0.42 -2.34
CA ASP A 122 -2.42 0.59 -2.04
C ASP A 122 -3.58 0.53 -3.06
N ASN A 123 -4.77 1.02 -2.72
CA ASN A 123 -5.90 1.09 -3.65
C ASN A 123 -5.78 2.25 -4.64
N ASP A 124 -4.57 2.63 -5.05
CA ASP A 124 -4.45 3.54 -6.19
C ASP A 124 -5.09 2.90 -7.43
N SER A 125 -5.79 3.72 -8.20
CA SER A 125 -6.40 3.32 -9.47
C SER A 125 -5.41 2.64 -10.43
N ALA A 126 -4.15 3.09 -10.44
CA ALA A 126 -3.08 2.55 -11.27
C ALA A 126 -2.63 1.14 -10.85
N PHE A 127 -3.05 0.67 -9.67
CA PHE A 127 -2.84 -0.70 -9.20
C PHE A 127 -4.05 -1.62 -9.45
N GLY A 128 -5.02 -1.17 -10.24
CA GLY A 128 -6.19 -1.96 -10.64
C GLY A 128 -7.27 -2.06 -9.57
N ALA A 129 -7.20 -1.26 -8.51
CA ALA A 129 -8.19 -1.27 -7.43
C ALA A 129 -9.52 -0.58 -7.79
N ASN A 130 -9.57 0.18 -8.89
CA ASN A 130 -10.76 0.94 -9.30
C ASN A 130 -11.07 0.76 -10.80
N LEU A 131 -11.33 -0.48 -11.22
CA LEU A 131 -11.71 -0.81 -12.60
C LEU A 131 -13.16 -0.40 -12.88
N PRO A 132 -13.54 -0.04 -14.12
CA PRO A 132 -14.90 0.38 -14.45
C PRO A 132 -15.95 -0.70 -14.16
N HIS A 133 -15.60 -1.97 -14.35
CA HIS A 133 -16.52 -3.10 -14.23
C HIS A 133 -16.49 -3.77 -12.86
N GLU A 134 -17.68 -4.11 -12.36
CA GLU A 134 -17.87 -4.85 -11.13
C GLU A 134 -17.41 -6.31 -11.24
N LYS A 135 -16.69 -6.80 -10.22
CA LYS A 135 -16.07 -8.14 -10.14
C LYS A 135 -15.02 -8.41 -11.21
N TYR A 136 -14.29 -7.39 -11.64
CA TYR A 136 -13.14 -7.53 -12.54
C TYR A 136 -11.84 -7.33 -11.76
N ILE A 137 -10.78 -7.98 -12.23
CA ILE A 137 -9.41 -7.71 -11.78
C ILE A 137 -8.56 -7.12 -12.91
N GLY A 138 -7.52 -6.37 -12.56
CA GLY A 138 -6.71 -5.62 -13.51
C GLY A 138 -5.48 -6.37 -13.97
N LYS A 139 -4.75 -5.83 -14.95
CA LYS A 139 -3.52 -6.43 -15.49
C LYS A 139 -2.49 -6.75 -14.41
N LEU A 140 -2.34 -5.87 -13.40
CA LEU A 140 -1.44 -6.12 -12.27
C LEU A 140 -1.82 -7.39 -11.51
N ALA A 141 -3.10 -7.60 -11.23
CA ALA A 141 -3.56 -8.80 -10.52
C ALA A 141 -3.32 -10.07 -11.35
N PHE A 142 -3.61 -10.06 -12.66
CA PHE A 142 -3.29 -11.19 -13.55
C PHE A 142 -1.79 -11.50 -13.54
N PHE A 143 -0.95 -10.47 -13.73
CA PHE A 143 0.50 -10.60 -13.68
C PHE A 143 0.98 -11.27 -12.38
N LEU A 144 0.49 -10.82 -11.23
CA LEU A 144 0.86 -11.38 -9.93
C LEU A 144 0.38 -12.82 -9.75
N LEU A 145 -0.87 -13.12 -10.10
CA LEU A 145 -1.44 -14.46 -9.97
C LEU A 145 -0.74 -15.49 -10.87
N ASN A 146 -0.40 -15.09 -12.10
CA ASN A 146 0.39 -15.93 -13.00
C ASN A 146 1.80 -16.17 -12.44
N LEU A 147 2.44 -15.17 -11.82
CA LEU A 147 3.76 -15.34 -11.17
C LEU A 147 3.72 -16.17 -9.88
N GLY A 148 2.56 -16.34 -9.25
CA GLY A 148 2.44 -16.99 -7.95
C GLY A 148 2.59 -16.04 -6.78
N VAL A 149 2.42 -14.74 -7.03
CA VAL A 149 2.40 -13.69 -6.02
C VAL A 149 0.96 -13.42 -5.61
N TYR A 150 0.67 -13.48 -4.32
CA TYR A 150 -0.64 -13.14 -3.80
C TYR A 150 -0.77 -11.62 -3.59
N PRO A 151 -1.71 -10.95 -4.27
CA PRO A 151 -1.95 -9.53 -4.04
C PRO A 151 -2.65 -9.31 -2.69
N LEU A 152 -2.20 -8.31 -1.93
CA LEU A 152 -2.85 -7.80 -0.72
C LEU A 152 -3.20 -6.32 -0.91
N TYR A 153 -4.46 -6.04 -1.20
CA TYR A 153 -4.98 -4.69 -1.31
C TYR A 153 -5.34 -4.14 0.07
N ILE A 154 -4.63 -3.12 0.52
CA ILE A 154 -4.84 -2.55 1.85
C ILE A 154 -6.15 -1.75 1.93
N ALA A 155 -6.59 -1.35 3.11
CA ALA A 155 -7.77 -0.48 3.23
C ALA A 155 -7.44 0.97 2.79
N PRO A 156 -8.30 1.64 2.00
CA PRO A 156 -8.05 3.01 1.58
C PRO A 156 -8.02 3.95 2.79
N ARG A 157 -7.11 4.93 2.77
CA ARG A 157 -7.02 6.03 3.76
C ARG A 157 -6.91 5.54 5.20
N SER A 158 -6.14 4.47 5.41
CA SER A 158 -5.89 3.91 6.74
C SER A 158 -4.41 4.07 7.11
N PRO A 159 -4.10 4.94 8.10
CA PRO A 159 -2.72 5.19 8.56
C PRO A 159 -2.00 3.97 9.15
N TRP A 160 -2.72 2.86 9.37
CA TRP A 160 -2.20 1.64 9.97
C TRP A 160 -1.52 0.73 8.94
N ASN A 161 -1.79 0.94 7.66
CA ASN A 161 -1.47 -0.05 6.64
C ASN A 161 -0.07 0.11 6.07
N ASN A 162 0.42 1.32 5.83
CA ASN A 162 1.63 1.53 5.01
C ASN A 162 2.85 2.07 5.77
N GLY A 163 2.92 1.96 7.09
CA GLY A 163 3.99 2.58 7.89
C GLY A 163 5.44 2.26 7.45
N GLN A 164 5.72 1.07 6.93
CA GLN A 164 7.07 0.70 6.45
C GLN A 164 7.42 1.39 5.11
N VAL A 165 6.51 1.38 4.14
CA VAL A 165 6.72 2.04 2.84
C VAL A 165 6.66 3.56 2.99
N GLU A 166 5.76 4.09 3.82
CA GLU A 166 5.70 5.52 4.17
C GLU A 166 7.00 5.98 4.85
N GLY A 167 7.53 5.17 5.77
CA GLY A 167 8.81 5.41 6.42
C GLY A 167 9.96 5.48 5.40
N PHE A 168 9.99 4.55 4.46
CA PHE A 168 10.97 4.55 3.37
C PHE A 168 10.80 5.75 2.43
N ASN A 169 9.58 6.07 2.01
CA ASN A 169 9.25 7.23 1.18
C ASN A 169 9.66 8.55 1.86
N SER A 170 9.54 8.62 3.20
CA SER A 170 10.03 9.75 4.00
C SER A 170 11.55 9.87 3.98
N VAL A 171 12.27 8.73 4.06
CA VAL A 171 13.73 8.71 3.92
C VAL A 171 14.14 9.17 2.52
N PHE A 172 13.53 8.63 1.47
CA PHE A 172 13.77 9.07 0.09
C PHE A 172 13.52 10.58 -0.07
N SER A 173 12.37 11.08 0.37
CA SER A 173 12.05 12.51 0.27
C SER A 173 13.07 13.39 0.98
N LYS A 174 13.47 13.04 2.22
CA LYS A 174 14.37 13.87 3.04
C LYS A 174 15.85 13.77 2.63
N LYS A 175 16.30 12.58 2.25
CA LYS A 175 17.73 12.29 2.03
C LYS A 175 18.13 12.35 0.56
N PHE A 176 17.17 12.18 -0.35
CA PHE A 176 17.37 12.22 -1.79
C PHE A 176 16.73 13.49 -2.37
N TRP A 177 15.40 13.51 -2.49
CA TRP A 177 14.71 14.52 -3.29
C TRP A 177 14.90 15.96 -2.78
N ASN A 178 14.77 16.18 -1.47
CA ASN A 178 14.88 17.52 -0.88
C ASN A 178 16.34 17.97 -0.64
N LYS A 179 17.30 17.02 -0.70
CA LYS A 179 18.70 17.29 -0.34
C LYS A 179 19.57 17.53 -1.55
N LEU A 180 19.29 16.83 -2.65
CA LEU A 180 20.04 16.95 -3.90
C LEU A 180 19.41 18.02 -4.79
N GLN A 181 20.20 18.54 -5.72
CA GLN A 181 19.74 19.34 -6.84
C GLN A 181 20.03 18.52 -8.10
N PHE A 182 19.17 18.64 -9.10
CA PHE A 182 19.30 17.88 -10.35
C PHE A 182 19.15 18.82 -11.54
N SER A 183 20.01 18.67 -12.54
CA SER A 183 19.89 19.40 -13.82
C SER A 183 18.85 18.79 -14.74
N ASP A 184 18.77 17.46 -14.76
CA ASP A 184 17.97 16.68 -15.69
C ASP A 184 17.56 15.32 -15.10
N GLU A 185 16.77 14.58 -15.87
CA GLU A 185 16.24 13.28 -15.46
C GLU A 185 17.32 12.18 -15.43
N GLN A 186 18.36 12.30 -16.26
CA GLN A 186 19.47 11.34 -16.30
C GLN A 186 20.29 11.41 -15.01
N GLU A 187 20.55 12.62 -14.50
CA GLU A 187 21.22 12.81 -13.21
C GLU A 187 20.41 12.17 -12.06
N ILE A 188 19.08 12.31 -12.09
CA ILE A 188 18.19 11.65 -11.12
C ILE A 188 18.39 10.13 -11.15
N ASP A 189 18.39 9.53 -12.35
CA ASP A 189 18.52 8.08 -12.51
C ASP A 189 19.85 7.55 -11.96
N VAL A 190 20.96 8.25 -12.23
CA VAL A 190 22.27 7.90 -11.68
C VAL A 190 22.26 8.01 -10.16
N LYS A 191 21.77 9.12 -9.61
CA LYS A 191 21.77 9.34 -8.15
C LYS A 191 20.83 8.38 -7.43
N ILE A 192 19.74 7.93 -8.05
CA ILE A 192 18.86 6.90 -7.48
C ILE A 192 19.63 5.59 -7.24
N MET A 193 20.56 5.23 -8.12
CA MET A 193 21.40 4.04 -7.92
C MET A 193 22.23 4.17 -6.64
N ASP A 194 22.89 5.31 -6.45
CA ASP A 194 23.66 5.60 -5.23
C ASP A 194 22.77 5.52 -3.97
N PHE A 195 21.57 6.09 -4.03
CA PHE A 195 20.60 6.05 -2.93
C PHE A 195 20.19 4.62 -2.59
N ASN A 196 19.86 3.80 -3.60
CA ASN A 196 19.45 2.42 -3.40
C ASN A 196 20.58 1.58 -2.79
N VAL A 197 21.82 1.73 -3.26
CA VAL A 197 22.99 1.05 -2.67
C VAL A 197 23.23 1.47 -1.23
N ALA A 198 23.13 2.78 -0.93
CA ALA A 198 23.27 3.27 0.44
C ALA A 198 22.15 2.75 1.35
N TYR A 199 20.93 2.67 0.84
CA TYR A 199 19.79 2.14 1.59
C TYR A 199 19.91 0.64 1.81
N GLU A 200 20.37 -0.13 0.83
CA GLU A 200 20.65 -1.56 0.97
C GLU A 200 21.65 -1.83 2.11
N LYS A 201 22.77 -1.09 2.14
CA LYS A 201 23.74 -1.17 3.24
C LYS A 201 23.10 -0.90 4.60
N TYR A 202 22.24 0.13 4.68
CA TYR A 202 21.47 0.41 5.88
C TYR A 202 20.51 -0.73 6.24
N SER A 203 19.79 -1.28 5.26
CA SER A 203 18.84 -2.38 5.43
C SER A 203 19.50 -3.63 5.99
N ARG A 204 20.71 -3.98 5.53
CA ARG A 204 21.48 -5.11 6.09
C ARG A 204 21.82 -4.92 7.58
N LEU A 205 22.04 -3.68 8.02
CA LEU A 205 22.33 -3.37 9.43
C LEU A 205 21.09 -3.46 10.34
N ILE A 206 19.89 -3.23 9.80
CA ILE A 206 18.64 -3.17 10.60
C ILE A 206 17.71 -4.37 10.39
N SER A 207 18.05 -5.28 9.48
CA SER A 207 17.24 -6.47 9.19
C SER A 207 17.39 -7.49 10.30
N ASN A 208 16.26 -8.01 10.74
CA ASN A 208 16.17 -8.94 11.87
C ASN A 208 15.08 -10.00 11.64
N ASN A 209 14.60 -10.15 10.41
CA ASN A 209 13.66 -11.22 10.09
C ASN A 209 14.46 -12.51 9.75
N PRO A 210 13.83 -13.68 9.86
CA PRO A 210 14.43 -14.92 9.40
C PRO A 210 14.75 -14.87 7.90
N GLU A 211 15.83 -15.54 7.50
CA GLU A 211 16.18 -15.75 6.10
C GLU A 211 15.18 -16.67 5.41
N LEU A 212 15.08 -16.55 4.08
CA LEU A 212 14.32 -17.50 3.27
C LEU A 212 15.17 -18.73 2.99
N ASN A 213 14.51 -19.89 2.88
CA ASN A 213 15.16 -21.07 2.32
C ASN A 213 15.41 -20.84 0.82
N ALA A 214 16.49 -21.40 0.28
CA ALA A 214 16.86 -21.24 -1.13
C ALA A 214 15.73 -21.66 -2.09
N GLU A 215 14.97 -22.69 -1.74
CA GLU A 215 13.83 -23.20 -2.52
C GLU A 215 12.64 -22.22 -2.62
N ASP A 216 12.52 -21.30 -1.66
CA ASP A 216 11.46 -20.29 -1.60
C ASP A 216 11.83 -19.03 -2.39
N VAL A 217 13.08 -18.91 -2.86
CA VAL A 217 13.58 -17.76 -3.61
C VAL A 217 13.38 -18.01 -5.10
N LYS A 218 12.72 -17.06 -5.77
CA LYS A 218 12.49 -17.06 -7.21
C LYS A 218 12.85 -15.71 -7.80
N TYR A 219 13.36 -15.71 -9.01
CA TYR A 219 13.67 -14.51 -9.78
C TYR A 219 12.85 -14.52 -11.08
N MET A 220 12.76 -13.36 -11.73
CA MET A 220 12.07 -13.26 -13.02
C MET A 220 12.71 -14.11 -14.10
N GLU A 221 14.00 -14.42 -13.96
CA GLU A 221 14.70 -15.25 -14.94
C GLU A 221 14.24 -16.70 -14.95
N ASP A 222 13.73 -17.18 -13.82
CA ASP A 222 13.19 -18.55 -13.67
C ASP A 222 11.83 -18.70 -14.39
N LEU A 223 11.24 -17.60 -14.86
CA LEU A 223 9.85 -17.52 -15.33
C LEU A 223 9.73 -16.92 -16.74
N LYS A 224 10.83 -16.91 -17.52
CA LYS A 224 10.91 -16.26 -18.85
C LYS A 224 9.88 -16.76 -19.86
N ASP A 225 9.52 -18.04 -19.81
CA ASP A 225 8.60 -18.68 -20.76
C ASP A 225 7.13 -18.67 -20.29
N MET A 226 6.82 -18.01 -19.17
CA MET A 226 5.46 -17.99 -18.64
C MET A 226 4.59 -16.95 -19.35
N ASP A 227 3.36 -17.33 -19.67
CA ASP A 227 2.32 -16.37 -20.03
C ASP A 227 1.85 -15.63 -18.78
N LEU A 228 2.30 -14.39 -18.63
CA LEU A 228 2.00 -13.53 -17.49
C LEU A 228 0.68 -12.76 -17.66
N GLU A 229 0.06 -12.82 -18.83
CA GLU A 229 -1.21 -12.17 -19.15
C GLU A 229 -2.38 -13.17 -19.25
N ASN A 230 -2.10 -14.46 -19.08
CA ASN A 230 -3.09 -15.52 -19.04
C ASN A 230 -4.27 -15.16 -18.10
N MET A 231 -5.49 -15.54 -18.53
CA MET A 231 -6.73 -15.34 -17.78
C MET A 231 -7.34 -16.65 -17.27
N HIS A 232 -6.78 -17.82 -17.61
CA HIS A 232 -7.28 -19.12 -17.18
C HIS A 232 -6.78 -19.50 -15.79
N VAL A 233 -7.70 -19.79 -14.87
CA VAL A 233 -7.39 -20.14 -13.47
C VAL A 233 -6.46 -21.33 -13.35
N LYS A 234 -6.58 -22.32 -14.24
CA LYS A 234 -5.75 -23.54 -14.20
C LYS A 234 -4.26 -23.27 -14.34
N TYR A 235 -3.86 -22.13 -14.92
CA TYR A 235 -2.46 -21.77 -15.06
C TYR A 235 -1.97 -20.78 -14.00
N PHE A 236 -2.87 -20.20 -13.20
CA PHE A 236 -2.46 -19.35 -12.08
C PHE A 236 -1.64 -20.13 -11.07
N LYS A 237 -0.51 -19.56 -10.66
CA LYS A 237 0.36 -20.13 -9.63
C LYS A 237 -0.06 -19.69 -8.22
N ALA A 238 -0.78 -18.58 -8.11
CA ALA A 238 -1.46 -18.14 -6.90
C ALA A 238 -2.98 -18.14 -7.15
N ASP A 239 -3.76 -18.58 -6.17
CA ASP A 239 -5.20 -18.77 -6.29
C ASP A 239 -6.02 -17.85 -5.39
N LYS A 240 -5.36 -16.94 -4.67
CA LYS A 240 -6.01 -16.04 -3.72
C LYS A 240 -5.69 -14.58 -3.97
N ILE A 241 -6.64 -13.72 -3.65
CA ILE A 241 -6.45 -12.27 -3.54
C ILE A 241 -6.92 -11.83 -2.16
N TYR A 242 -6.07 -11.11 -1.45
CA TYR A 242 -6.37 -10.60 -0.12
C TYR A 242 -6.80 -9.14 -0.19
N PHE A 243 -7.82 -8.80 0.58
CA PHE A 243 -8.26 -7.42 0.77
C PHE A 243 -8.37 -7.13 2.27
N LEU A 244 -7.76 -6.04 2.69
CA LEU A 244 -8.05 -5.44 3.98
C LEU A 244 -9.08 -4.33 3.76
N ARG A 245 -10.20 -4.37 4.48
CA ARG A 245 -11.26 -3.36 4.39
C ARG A 245 -11.68 -2.88 5.76
N ILE A 246 -12.18 -1.65 5.83
CA ILE A 246 -12.89 -1.11 6.99
C ILE A 246 -14.36 -1.11 6.63
N VAL A 247 -15.18 -1.73 7.47
CA VAL A 247 -16.64 -1.74 7.28
C VAL A 247 -17.17 -0.32 7.41
N ARG A 248 -17.86 0.15 6.37
CA ARG A 248 -18.47 1.48 6.31
C ARG A 248 -19.95 1.39 6.65
N ARG A 249 -20.51 2.50 7.14
CA ARG A 249 -21.95 2.63 7.37
C ARG A 249 -22.66 2.96 6.06
N LYS A 250 -23.79 2.32 5.81
CA LYS A 250 -24.83 2.81 4.90
C LYS A 250 -26.04 3.27 5.72
N ASN A 251 -26.76 4.26 5.20
CA ASN A 251 -27.96 4.86 5.79
C ASN A 251 -27.70 5.59 7.12
N ASP A 252 -28.75 6.24 7.64
CA ASP A 252 -28.65 7.06 8.83
C ASP A 252 -28.40 6.23 10.08
N LYS A 253 -27.54 6.75 10.96
CA LYS A 253 -27.17 6.09 12.22
C LYS A 253 -28.42 5.92 13.09
N GLY A 254 -28.70 4.69 13.52
CA GLY A 254 -29.84 4.36 14.36
C GLY A 254 -31.15 4.14 13.60
N SER A 255 -31.15 4.20 12.27
CA SER A 255 -32.30 3.78 11.47
C SER A 255 -32.39 2.24 11.43
N ASP A 256 -33.60 1.71 11.24
CA ASP A 256 -33.82 0.26 11.09
C ASP A 256 -33.17 -0.29 9.81
N GLU A 257 -32.88 0.58 8.84
CA GLU A 257 -32.18 0.25 7.61
C GLU A 257 -30.64 0.42 7.70
N GLU A 258 -30.09 0.72 8.88
CA GLU A 258 -28.63 0.85 9.07
C GLU A 258 -27.94 -0.52 8.88
N TYR A 259 -26.95 -0.56 7.99
CA TYR A 259 -26.06 -1.72 7.86
C TYR A 259 -24.61 -1.32 7.63
N GLY A 260 -23.71 -2.23 8.00
CA GLY A 260 -22.31 -2.14 7.64
C GLY A 260 -22.10 -2.69 6.23
N PHE A 261 -21.14 -2.17 5.47
CA PHE A 261 -20.78 -2.76 4.19
C PHE A 261 -19.29 -2.63 3.90
N ILE A 262 -18.80 -3.49 3.01
CA ILE A 262 -17.51 -3.34 2.35
C ILE A 262 -17.69 -3.38 0.84
N ASP A 263 -16.77 -2.75 0.13
CA ASP A 263 -16.66 -2.87 -1.32
C ASP A 263 -15.46 -3.75 -1.68
N ILE A 264 -15.72 -4.79 -2.47
CA ILE A 264 -14.71 -5.67 -3.05
C ILE A 264 -14.94 -5.69 -4.57
N LEU A 265 -14.00 -5.14 -5.33
CA LEU A 265 -14.08 -5.05 -6.80
C LEU A 265 -15.39 -4.42 -7.28
N LYS A 266 -15.80 -3.29 -6.68
CA LYS A 266 -17.07 -2.58 -6.94
C LYS A 266 -18.34 -3.34 -6.59
N HIS A 267 -18.21 -4.49 -5.93
CA HIS A 267 -19.35 -5.25 -5.42
C HIS A 267 -19.54 -4.93 -3.93
N GLU A 268 -20.67 -4.31 -3.62
CA GLU A 268 -21.07 -4.02 -2.24
C GLU A 268 -21.50 -5.31 -1.53
N ILE A 269 -20.91 -5.56 -0.35
CA ILE A 269 -21.27 -6.70 0.48
C ILE A 269 -21.79 -6.19 1.82
N LYS A 270 -23.07 -6.43 2.08
CA LYS A 270 -23.71 -6.11 3.35
C LYS A 270 -23.15 -6.96 4.49
N LEU A 271 -22.91 -6.32 5.62
CA LEU A 271 -22.37 -6.85 6.87
C LEU A 271 -23.18 -6.34 8.07
N PRO A 272 -23.13 -7.05 9.20
CA PRO A 272 -23.74 -6.61 10.45
C PRO A 272 -23.28 -5.21 10.91
N LYS A 273 -24.20 -4.46 11.53
CA LYS A 273 -23.98 -3.07 11.98
C LYS A 273 -22.96 -2.94 13.11
N ASP A 274 -22.78 -3.97 13.92
CA ASP A 274 -21.78 -4.06 15.00
C ASP A 274 -20.35 -4.12 14.47
N LEU A 275 -20.15 -4.41 13.18
CA LEU A 275 -18.85 -4.39 12.55
C LEU A 275 -18.46 -3.02 11.97
N ILE A 276 -19.36 -2.03 11.97
CA ILE A 276 -19.09 -0.70 11.42
C ILE A 276 -17.84 -0.08 12.08
N ASN A 277 -16.94 0.45 11.25
CA ASN A 277 -15.62 0.98 11.61
C ASN A 277 -14.58 -0.05 12.05
N LEU A 278 -14.89 -1.35 12.03
CA LEU A 278 -13.91 -2.41 12.27
C LEU A 278 -13.25 -2.84 10.95
N PHE A 279 -12.02 -3.37 11.07
CA PHE A 279 -11.33 -4.01 9.98
C PHE A 279 -11.87 -5.43 9.76
N VAL A 280 -11.91 -5.83 8.50
CA VAL A 280 -12.14 -7.20 8.06
C VAL A 280 -11.06 -7.62 7.09
N PHE A 281 -10.59 -8.87 7.24
CA PHE A 281 -9.64 -9.52 6.35
C PHE A 281 -10.40 -10.42 5.38
N CYS A 282 -10.39 -10.04 4.11
CA CYS A 282 -11.16 -10.65 3.06
C CYS A 282 -10.24 -11.49 2.17
N ILE A 283 -10.68 -12.69 1.82
CA ILE A 283 -9.95 -13.64 0.99
C ILE A 283 -10.86 -14.04 -0.16
N ILE A 284 -10.53 -13.60 -1.38
CA ILE A 284 -11.10 -14.20 -2.58
C ILE A 284 -10.28 -15.45 -2.89
N ASP A 285 -10.91 -16.61 -2.81
CA ASP A 285 -10.37 -17.84 -3.37
C ASP A 285 -10.93 -17.99 -4.79
N ILE A 286 -10.05 -17.81 -5.77
CA ILE A 286 -10.44 -17.76 -7.18
C ILE A 286 -10.92 -19.15 -7.59
N LYS A 287 -10.17 -20.21 -7.27
CA LYS A 287 -10.52 -21.59 -7.66
C LYS A 287 -11.86 -22.02 -7.08
N LEU A 288 -12.09 -21.72 -5.81
CA LEU A 288 -13.33 -22.05 -5.12
C LEU A 288 -14.49 -21.08 -5.44
N LYS A 289 -14.25 -20.01 -6.21
CA LYS A 289 -15.24 -18.98 -6.55
C LYS A 289 -15.92 -18.43 -5.30
N GLN A 290 -15.14 -18.18 -4.25
CA GLN A 290 -15.64 -17.85 -2.93
C GLN A 290 -14.91 -16.63 -2.37
N LEU A 291 -15.67 -15.77 -1.67
CA LEU A 291 -15.13 -14.70 -0.86
C LEU A 291 -15.44 -14.98 0.61
N LYS A 292 -14.38 -15.09 1.42
CA LYS A 292 -14.46 -15.20 2.87
C LYS A 292 -14.13 -13.85 3.51
N ILE A 293 -14.94 -13.45 4.49
CA ILE A 293 -14.77 -12.21 5.25
C ILE A 293 -14.53 -12.60 6.70
N ASN A 294 -13.38 -12.20 7.24
CA ASN A 294 -12.91 -12.62 8.55
C ASN A 294 -12.60 -11.42 9.44
N ILE A 295 -12.65 -11.63 10.75
CA ILE A 295 -12.04 -10.75 11.74
C ILE A 295 -10.95 -11.49 12.48
N GLU A 296 -9.92 -10.78 12.93
CA GLU A 296 -8.92 -11.34 13.84
C GLU A 296 -9.43 -11.30 15.28
N LEU A 297 -9.38 -12.44 15.95
CA LEU A 297 -9.66 -12.57 17.38
C LEU A 297 -8.43 -12.19 18.20
N ASP A 298 -8.60 -12.01 19.50
CA ASP A 298 -7.54 -11.51 20.38
C ASP A 298 -6.37 -12.50 20.54
N ASP A 299 -6.59 -13.79 20.20
CA ASP A 299 -5.57 -14.83 20.14
C ASP A 299 -4.82 -14.88 18.78
N GLY A 300 -5.16 -13.99 17.84
CA GLY A 300 -4.59 -13.92 16.50
C GLY A 300 -5.22 -14.87 15.48
N SER A 301 -6.23 -15.67 15.87
CA SER A 301 -6.95 -16.53 14.93
C SER A 301 -7.94 -15.72 14.08
N LEU A 302 -8.18 -16.18 12.84
CA LEU A 302 -9.22 -15.60 11.99
C LEU A 302 -10.56 -16.30 12.25
N LYS A 303 -11.57 -15.52 12.62
CA LYS A 303 -12.95 -15.96 12.67
C LYS A 303 -13.68 -15.54 11.40
N GLU A 304 -14.20 -16.52 10.66
CA GLU A 304 -15.07 -16.25 9.53
C GLU A 304 -16.39 -15.63 10.02
N ILE A 305 -16.75 -14.49 9.44
CA ILE A 305 -17.98 -13.76 9.72
C ILE A 305 -19.02 -14.04 8.63
N LYS A 306 -18.55 -14.14 7.38
CA LYS A 306 -19.42 -14.34 6.23
C LYS A 306 -18.62 -15.00 5.11
N SER A 307 -19.29 -15.90 4.40
CA SER A 307 -18.80 -16.49 3.18
C SER A 307 -19.86 -16.36 2.09
N VAL A 308 -19.45 -15.94 0.89
CA VAL A 308 -20.35 -15.74 -0.24
C VAL A 308 -19.74 -16.29 -1.53
N ALA A 309 -20.58 -16.76 -2.44
CA ALA A 309 -20.16 -17.06 -3.80
C ALA A 309 -19.67 -15.77 -4.48
N PHE A 310 -18.47 -15.80 -5.03
CA PHE A 310 -17.82 -14.65 -5.62
C PHE A 310 -16.97 -15.08 -6.83
N ILE A 311 -17.49 -14.79 -8.03
CA ILE A 311 -16.85 -15.11 -9.31
C ILE A 311 -16.25 -13.84 -9.88
N ILE A 312 -14.97 -13.89 -10.26
CA ILE A 312 -14.30 -12.82 -11.00
C ILE A 312 -14.69 -12.96 -12.47
N LYS A 313 -15.37 -11.96 -13.02
CA LYS A 313 -16.06 -12.06 -14.32
C LYS A 313 -15.11 -12.14 -15.52
N ASN A 314 -13.92 -11.56 -15.42
CA ASN A 314 -12.92 -11.59 -16.50
C ASN A 314 -11.86 -12.70 -16.32
N VAL A 315 -12.16 -13.71 -15.52
CA VAL A 315 -11.32 -14.90 -15.30
C VAL A 315 -11.99 -16.12 -15.94
N ILE A 316 -11.20 -16.96 -16.61
CA ILE A 316 -11.69 -18.17 -17.29
C ILE A 316 -11.47 -19.38 -16.38
N TYR A 317 -12.56 -20.08 -16.04
CA TYR A 317 -12.55 -21.15 -15.04
C TYR A 317 -12.48 -22.57 -15.61
N ASN A 318 -12.46 -22.71 -16.94
CA ASN A 318 -12.52 -24.00 -17.64
C ASN A 318 -11.24 -24.84 -17.50
#